data_AF-A0A5P9EUZ4-F1
#
_entry.id   AF-A0A5P9EUZ4-F1
#
_cell.length_a   1.000
_cell.length_b   1.000
_cell.length_c   1.000
_cell.angle_alpha   90.00
_cell.angle_beta   90.00
_cell.angle_gamma   90.00
#
_symmetry.space_group_name_H-M   'P 1'
#
loop_
_entity.id
_entity.type
_entity.pdbx_description
1 polymer ?
#
loop_
_entity_poly.entity_id
_entity_poly.type
_entity_poly.pdbx_seq_one_letter_code
_entity_poly.pdbx_strand_id
1 'polypeptide(L)'
;MGRRRNPENAWMPPHVARYKNGYRFRKHGEPTKHIAGPDASQAEVWVACEKYLAGLVQKTFTFADLVELYFASPQYTKHIKPQTQKDYYRYSQRVLAVFGEMEPDTITSPLVQMFMDARGAEYPTSANRERTFLGIVMKWGKARGFVKI
;
A
#
# COMPACT_ATOMS: atom_id res chain seq x y z
N MET A 1 9.42 -31.26 3.82
CA MET A 1 10.70 -30.52 3.98
C MET A 1 11.34 -30.33 2.61
N GLY A 2 11.78 -29.11 2.29
CA GLY A 2 12.37 -28.80 0.98
C GLY A 2 13.74 -29.45 0.77
N ARG A 3 14.10 -29.70 -0.50
CA ARG A 3 15.41 -30.21 -0.89
C ARG A 3 16.52 -29.30 -0.37
N ARG A 4 17.53 -29.85 0.31
CA ARG A 4 18.70 -29.10 0.76
C ARG A 4 19.41 -28.44 -0.43
N ARG A 5 19.86 -27.20 -0.25
CA ARG A 5 20.63 -26.46 -1.27
C ARG A 5 21.98 -27.15 -1.50
N ASN A 6 22.50 -27.01 -2.72
CA ASN A 6 23.85 -27.45 -3.06
C ASN A 6 24.87 -26.65 -2.21
N PRO A 7 25.96 -27.26 -1.69
CA PRO A 7 26.93 -26.56 -0.83
C PRO A 7 27.52 -25.29 -1.45
N GLU A 8 27.80 -25.32 -2.76
CA GLU A 8 28.31 -24.17 -3.52
C GLU A 8 27.35 -22.97 -3.56
N ASN A 9 26.05 -23.21 -3.31
CA ASN A 9 24.99 -22.20 -3.33
C ASN A 9 24.48 -21.88 -1.92
N ALA A 10 25.15 -22.36 -0.88
CA ALA A 10 24.75 -22.14 0.51
C ALA A 10 24.84 -20.65 0.92
N TRP A 11 25.73 -19.88 0.28
CA TRP A 11 25.94 -18.46 0.56
C TRP A 11 24.80 -17.55 0.04
N MET A 12 23.94 -18.04 -0.86
CA MET A 12 22.91 -17.19 -1.48
C MET A 12 21.81 -16.79 -0.49
N PRO A 13 21.24 -15.58 -0.61
CA PRO A 13 20.10 -15.17 0.22
C PRO A 13 18.92 -16.16 0.12
N PRO A 14 18.01 -16.20 1.12
CA PRO A 14 16.79 -16.99 1.05
C PRO A 14 16.00 -16.68 -0.23
N HIS A 15 15.34 -17.69 -0.80
CA HIS A 15 14.53 -17.56 -2.03
C HIS A 15 15.29 -17.15 -3.30
N VAL A 16 16.59 -16.86 -3.23
CA VAL A 16 17.42 -16.61 -4.41
C VAL A 16 17.90 -17.92 -5.03
N ALA A 17 17.89 -17.98 -6.36
CA ALA A 17 18.43 -19.09 -7.14
C ALA A 17 19.26 -18.57 -8.33
N ARG A 18 20.33 -19.28 -8.66
CA ARG A 18 21.20 -18.99 -9.80
C ARG A 18 20.67 -19.66 -11.06
N TYR A 19 20.63 -18.90 -12.15
CA TYR A 19 20.28 -19.32 -13.50
C TYR A 19 21.38 -18.94 -14.48
N LYS A 20 21.31 -19.46 -15.71
CA LYS A 20 22.26 -19.13 -16.80
C LYS A 20 22.42 -17.62 -17.03
N ASN A 21 21.33 -16.86 -16.88
CA ASN A 21 21.28 -15.42 -17.16
C ASN A 21 21.33 -14.56 -15.87
N GLY A 22 21.83 -15.11 -14.76
CA GLY A 22 21.97 -14.39 -13.49
C GLY A 22 21.12 -14.93 -12.35
N TYR A 23 20.94 -14.10 -11.32
CA TYR A 23 20.31 -14.45 -10.06
C TYR A 23 18.85 -13.99 -10.04
N ARG A 24 17.96 -14.85 -9.52
CA ARG A 24 16.53 -14.58 -9.45
C ARG A 24 15.97 -14.84 -8.06
N PHE A 25 15.07 -13.99 -7.61
CA PHE A 25 14.28 -14.18 -6.40
C PHE A 25 13.00 -14.96 -6.72
N ARG A 26 12.75 -16.05 -5.98
CA ARG A 26 11.62 -16.95 -6.16
C ARG A 26 10.98 -17.29 -4.82
N LYS A 27 9.91 -16.60 -4.51
CA LYS A 27 9.01 -16.92 -3.40
C LYS A 27 7.76 -17.62 -3.94
N HIS A 28 7.27 -18.61 -3.19
CA HIS A 28 6.10 -19.38 -3.61
C HIS A 28 4.88 -18.47 -3.75
N GLY A 29 4.18 -18.55 -4.89
CA GLY A 29 3.00 -17.71 -5.17
C GLY A 29 3.30 -16.32 -5.71
N GLU A 30 4.58 -15.94 -5.87
CA GLU A 30 4.99 -14.65 -6.42
C GLU A 30 5.70 -14.82 -7.78
N PRO A 31 5.58 -13.84 -8.70
CA PRO A 31 6.33 -13.87 -9.95
C PRO A 31 7.83 -13.84 -9.66
N THR A 32 8.59 -14.61 -10.43
CA THR A 32 10.05 -14.68 -10.29
C THR A 32 10.68 -13.38 -10.79
N LYS A 33 11.47 -12.70 -9.95
CA LYS A 33 12.14 -11.44 -10.30
C LYS A 33 13.63 -11.64 -10.52
N HIS A 34 14.17 -11.05 -11.58
CA HIS A 34 15.62 -10.98 -11.79
C HIS A 34 16.21 -9.89 -10.90
N ILE A 35 17.27 -10.23 -10.13
CA ILE A 35 17.87 -9.33 -9.13
C ILE A 35 19.31 -8.94 -9.44
N ALA A 36 20.08 -9.79 -10.12
CA ALA A 36 21.48 -9.51 -10.45
C ALA A 36 21.96 -10.30 -11.68
N GLY A 37 22.96 -9.78 -12.39
CA GLY A 37 23.59 -10.42 -13.55
C GLY A 37 24.39 -11.68 -13.20
N PRO A 38 24.78 -12.50 -14.20
CA PRO A 38 25.54 -13.74 -13.99
C PRO A 38 26.93 -13.53 -13.38
N ASP A 39 27.54 -12.37 -13.64
CA ASP A 39 28.89 -12.01 -13.20
C ASP A 39 28.90 -11.22 -11.88
N ALA A 40 27.73 -11.05 -11.24
CA ALA A 40 27.62 -10.35 -9.97
C ALA A 40 28.33 -11.13 -8.86
N SER A 41 29.11 -10.42 -8.05
CA SER A 41 29.73 -10.91 -6.83
C SER A 41 28.70 -11.30 -5.79
N GLN A 42 29.12 -12.10 -4.80
CA GLN A 42 28.22 -12.53 -3.72
C GLN A 42 27.62 -11.33 -2.97
N ALA A 43 28.44 -10.31 -2.68
CA ALA A 43 28.00 -9.09 -2.01
C ALA A 43 26.95 -8.33 -2.83
N GLU A 44 27.14 -8.19 -4.15
CA GLU A 44 26.17 -7.52 -5.02
C GLU A 44 24.84 -8.26 -5.07
N VAL A 45 24.85 -9.60 -5.06
CA VAL A 45 23.62 -10.41 -5.00
C VAL A 45 22.89 -10.20 -3.66
N TRP A 46 23.62 -10.13 -2.55
CA TRP A 46 23.05 -9.81 -1.23
C TRP A 46 22.42 -8.42 -1.22
N VAL A 47 23.17 -7.39 -1.64
CA VAL A 47 22.68 -6.00 -1.71
C VAL A 47 21.46 -5.88 -2.64
N ALA A 48 21.47 -6.55 -3.78
CA ALA A 48 20.33 -6.54 -4.70
C ALA A 48 19.10 -7.24 -4.11
N CYS A 49 19.30 -8.34 -3.38
CA CYS A 49 18.24 -9.02 -2.66
C CYS A 49 17.67 -8.16 -1.54
N GLU A 50 18.51 -7.49 -0.75
CA GLU A 50 18.09 -6.56 0.30
C GLU A 50 17.33 -5.37 -0.26
N LYS A 51 17.79 -4.76 -1.35
CA LYS A 51 17.07 -3.67 -2.04
C LYS A 51 15.70 -4.14 -2.55
N TYR A 52 15.63 -5.34 -3.12
CA TYR A 52 14.37 -5.93 -3.58
C TYR A 52 13.41 -6.20 -2.41
N LEU A 53 13.91 -6.79 -1.31
CA LEU A 53 13.12 -7.03 -0.10
C LEU A 53 12.68 -5.74 0.57
N ALA A 54 13.54 -4.73 0.66
CA ALA A 54 13.20 -3.41 1.16
C ALA A 54 12.12 -2.75 0.29
N GLY A 55 12.19 -2.89 -1.03
CA GLY A 55 11.14 -2.44 -1.95
C GLY A 55 9.82 -3.19 -1.80
N LEU A 56 9.84 -4.47 -1.38
CA LEU A 56 8.63 -5.24 -1.05
C LEU A 56 8.05 -4.89 0.33
N VAL A 57 8.91 -4.60 1.31
CA VAL A 57 8.53 -4.13 2.65
C VAL A 57 7.93 -2.71 2.58
N GLN A 58 8.26 -1.94 1.54
CA GLN A 58 7.58 -0.70 1.17
C GLN A 58 6.20 -0.89 0.50
N LYS A 59 5.49 -2.01 0.74
CA LYS A 59 4.01 -1.92 0.73
C LYS A 59 3.61 -1.08 1.95
N THR A 60 3.78 0.22 1.83
CA THR A 60 3.32 1.23 2.78
C THR A 60 1.82 1.03 2.97
N PHE A 61 1.38 1.02 4.24
CA PHE A 61 -0.05 1.03 4.52
C PHE A 61 -0.61 2.33 3.95
N THR A 62 -1.44 2.22 2.92
CA THR A 62 -1.95 3.37 2.18
C THR A 62 -3.32 3.78 2.68
N PHE A 63 -3.76 4.97 2.28
CA PHE A 63 -5.12 5.41 2.54
C PHE A 63 -6.15 4.53 1.83
N ALA A 64 -5.82 3.96 0.66
CA ALA A 64 -6.68 2.97 0.01
C ALA A 64 -6.90 1.74 0.90
N ASP A 65 -5.84 1.19 1.49
CA ASP A 65 -5.93 0.07 2.44
C ASP A 65 -6.83 0.44 3.64
N LEU A 66 -6.69 1.67 4.16
CA LEU A 66 -7.52 2.15 5.26
C LEU A 66 -9.01 2.26 4.89
N VAL A 67 -9.32 2.73 3.68
CA VAL A 67 -10.70 2.83 3.18
C VAL A 67 -11.31 1.44 2.99
N GLU A 68 -10.55 0.48 2.45
CA GLU A 68 -11.00 -0.91 2.32
C GLU A 68 -11.33 -1.53 3.69
N LEU A 69 -10.46 -1.32 4.68
CA LEU A 69 -10.70 -1.76 6.06
C LEU A 69 -11.95 -1.09 6.66
N TYR A 70 -12.17 0.20 6.39
CA TYR A 70 -13.37 0.90 6.83
C TYR A 70 -14.64 0.29 6.21
N PHE A 71 -14.63 0.01 4.90
CA PHE A 71 -15.77 -0.60 4.22
C PHE A 71 -16.03 -2.04 4.64
N ALA A 72 -15.00 -2.79 5.02
CA ALA A 72 -15.16 -4.12 5.61
C ALA A 72 -15.62 -4.08 7.09
N SER A 73 -15.58 -2.92 7.75
CA SER A 73 -15.85 -2.82 9.17
C SER A 73 -17.34 -2.97 9.53
N PRO A 74 -17.66 -3.42 10.76
CA PRO A 74 -19.03 -3.36 11.28
C PRO A 74 -19.60 -1.95 11.31
N GLN A 75 -18.75 -0.92 11.50
CA GLN A 75 -19.16 0.49 11.47
C GLN A 75 -19.87 0.79 10.16
N TYR A 76 -19.26 0.46 9.04
CA TYR A 76 -19.85 0.70 7.72
C TYR A 76 -20.98 -0.27 7.42
N THR A 77 -20.73 -1.58 7.56
CA THR A 77 -21.65 -2.63 7.09
C THR A 77 -22.93 -2.75 7.90
N LYS A 78 -22.88 -2.49 9.22
CA LYS A 78 -24.02 -2.67 10.13
C LYS A 78 -24.61 -1.37 10.66
N HIS A 79 -23.78 -0.35 10.89
CA HIS A 79 -24.21 0.87 11.59
C HIS A 79 -24.53 2.05 10.67
N ILE A 80 -24.10 2.05 9.41
CA ILE A 80 -24.45 3.08 8.43
C ILE A 80 -25.67 2.65 7.61
N LYS A 81 -26.61 3.56 7.39
CA LYS A 81 -27.82 3.32 6.59
C LYS A 81 -27.45 3.00 5.13
N PRO A 82 -28.19 2.13 4.42
CA PRO A 82 -27.85 1.71 3.05
C PRO A 82 -27.66 2.88 2.05
N GLN A 83 -28.47 3.93 2.16
CA GLN A 83 -28.32 5.11 1.30
C GLN A 83 -26.99 5.83 1.55
N THR A 84 -26.64 6.03 2.82
CA THR A 84 -25.37 6.65 3.22
C THR A 84 -24.17 5.79 2.86
N GLN A 85 -24.28 4.45 2.89
CA GLN A 85 -23.24 3.55 2.37
C GLN A 85 -22.97 3.82 0.88
N LYS A 86 -24.03 3.86 0.05
CA LYS A 86 -23.89 4.19 -1.38
C LYS A 86 -23.26 5.56 -1.61
N ASP A 87 -23.66 6.56 -0.82
CA ASP A 87 -23.08 7.89 -0.90
C ASP A 87 -21.58 7.89 -0.54
N TYR A 88 -21.19 7.19 0.53
CA TYR A 88 -19.78 7.08 0.94
C TYR A 88 -18.93 6.34 -0.10
N TYR A 89 -19.45 5.26 -0.68
CA TYR A 89 -18.77 4.58 -1.79
C TYR A 89 -18.56 5.49 -3.00
N ARG A 90 -19.53 6.37 -3.31
CA ARG A 90 -19.37 7.37 -4.38
C ARG A 90 -18.32 8.42 -4.01
N TYR A 91 -18.34 8.93 -2.78
CA TYR A 91 -17.35 9.93 -2.32
C TYR A 91 -15.94 9.35 -2.27
N SER A 92 -15.79 8.08 -1.92
CA SER A 92 -14.48 7.43 -1.84
C SER A 92 -13.78 7.39 -3.19
N GLN A 93 -14.49 7.28 -4.31
CA GLN A 93 -13.85 7.23 -5.64
C GLN A 93 -12.97 8.46 -5.90
N ARG A 94 -13.47 9.65 -5.55
CA ARG A 94 -12.70 10.89 -5.75
C ARG A 94 -11.56 11.01 -4.75
N VAL A 95 -11.80 10.67 -3.48
CA VAL A 95 -10.79 10.74 -2.42
C VAL A 95 -9.66 9.75 -2.70
N LEU A 96 -9.97 8.52 -3.11
CA LEU A 96 -8.99 7.50 -3.49
C LEU A 96 -8.17 7.90 -4.71
N ALA A 97 -8.78 8.57 -5.69
CA ALA A 97 -8.05 9.05 -6.87
C ALA A 97 -6.98 10.10 -6.54
N VAL A 98 -7.11 10.81 -5.41
CA VAL A 98 -6.15 11.86 -4.99
C VAL A 98 -5.20 11.36 -3.90
N PHE A 99 -5.73 10.67 -2.90
CA PHE A 99 -4.99 10.31 -1.68
C PHE A 99 -4.72 8.82 -1.56
N GLY A 100 -5.27 7.98 -2.45
CA GLY A 100 -5.31 6.53 -2.27
C GLY A 100 -3.96 5.87 -2.06
N GLU A 101 -2.93 6.32 -2.80
CA GLU A 101 -1.57 5.78 -2.71
C GLU A 101 -0.74 6.38 -1.56
N MET A 102 -1.25 7.40 -0.88
CA MET A 102 -0.53 8.09 0.20
C MET A 102 -0.62 7.30 1.50
N GLU A 103 0.42 7.37 2.32
CA GLU A 103 0.36 6.91 3.71
C GLU A 103 -0.63 7.81 4.48
N PRO A 104 -1.59 7.26 5.26
CA PRO A 104 -2.59 8.06 5.97
C PRO A 104 -1.97 9.17 6.83
N ASP A 105 -0.84 8.88 7.50
CA ASP A 105 -0.15 9.81 8.38
C ASP A 105 0.48 11.02 7.64
N THR A 106 0.54 10.97 6.30
CA THR A 106 1.04 12.08 5.47
C THR A 106 -0.09 12.99 4.96
N ILE A 107 -1.36 12.60 5.11
CA ILE A 107 -2.52 13.38 4.69
C ILE A 107 -2.80 14.46 5.74
N THR A 108 -2.07 15.57 5.62
CA THR A 108 -2.14 16.70 6.55
C THR A 108 -3.24 17.69 6.19
N SER A 109 -3.65 18.53 7.16
CA SER A 109 -4.65 19.58 6.95
C SER A 109 -4.34 20.51 5.76
N PRO A 110 -3.09 20.97 5.53
CA PRO A 110 -2.76 21.75 4.34
C PRO A 110 -3.05 21.02 3.03
N LEU A 111 -2.73 19.72 2.95
CA LEU A 111 -2.98 18.94 1.75
C LEU A 111 -4.49 18.76 1.47
N VAL A 112 -5.28 18.57 2.54
CA VAL A 112 -6.74 18.56 2.45
C VAL A 112 -7.28 19.93 2.02
N GLN A 113 -6.67 21.03 2.46
CA GLN A 113 -7.07 22.37 2.04
C GLN A 113 -6.76 22.61 0.56
N MET A 114 -5.59 22.19 0.06
CA MET A 114 -5.27 22.25 -1.36
C MET A 114 -6.28 21.49 -2.23
N PHE A 115 -6.69 20.30 -1.77
CA PHE A 115 -7.78 19.56 -2.41
C PHE A 115 -9.09 20.35 -2.41
N MET A 116 -9.46 20.96 -1.28
CA MET A 116 -10.67 21.76 -1.17
C MET A 116 -10.63 23.00 -2.07
N ASP A 117 -9.49 23.66 -2.23
CA ASP A 117 -9.36 24.84 -3.08
C ASP A 117 -9.51 24.46 -4.55
N ALA A 118 -8.86 23.38 -5.00
CA ALA A 118 -8.95 22.90 -6.38
C ALA A 118 -10.33 22.31 -6.71
N ARG A 119 -10.83 21.39 -5.89
CA ARG A 119 -12.09 20.68 -6.12
C ARG A 119 -13.31 21.54 -5.80
N GLY A 120 -13.20 22.36 -4.75
CA GLY A 120 -14.29 23.20 -4.26
C GLY A 120 -14.54 24.43 -5.12
N ALA A 121 -13.55 24.90 -5.89
CA ALA A 121 -13.75 25.96 -6.88
C ALA A 121 -14.75 25.55 -7.97
N GLU A 122 -14.72 24.28 -8.40
CA GLU A 122 -15.61 23.75 -9.43
C GLU A 122 -16.88 23.11 -8.85
N TYR A 123 -16.73 22.33 -7.76
CA TYR A 123 -17.81 21.53 -7.16
C TYR A 123 -17.84 21.66 -5.63
N PRO A 124 -18.27 22.80 -5.07
CA PRO A 124 -18.15 23.09 -3.63
C PRO A 124 -18.88 22.08 -2.73
N THR A 125 -20.12 21.72 -3.09
CA THR A 125 -20.91 20.75 -2.30
C THR A 125 -20.31 19.34 -2.34
N SER A 126 -19.83 18.91 -3.50
CA SER A 126 -19.19 17.59 -3.65
C SER A 126 -17.86 17.53 -2.89
N ALA A 127 -17.03 18.57 -3.02
CA ALA A 127 -15.77 18.70 -2.29
C ALA A 127 -15.99 18.56 -0.77
N ASN A 128 -17.01 19.24 -0.24
CA ASN A 128 -17.32 19.16 1.19
C ASN A 128 -17.75 17.74 1.63
N ARG A 129 -18.53 17.04 0.81
CA ARG A 129 -18.95 15.65 1.08
C ARG A 129 -17.77 14.68 1.01
N GLU A 130 -16.90 14.85 0.01
CA GLU A 130 -15.66 14.09 -0.18
C GLU A 130 -14.70 14.29 1.01
N ARG A 131 -14.48 15.55 1.44
CA ARG A 131 -13.71 15.89 2.65
C ARG A 131 -14.33 15.29 3.91
N THR A 132 -15.65 15.33 4.05
CA THR A 132 -16.35 14.76 5.21
C THR A 132 -16.10 13.24 5.29
N PHE A 133 -16.19 12.54 4.16
CA PHE A 133 -15.87 11.12 4.08
C PHE A 133 -14.42 10.83 4.48
N LEU A 134 -13.46 11.59 3.93
CA LEU A 134 -12.04 11.49 4.30
C LEU A 134 -11.86 11.60 5.82
N GLY A 135 -12.48 12.60 6.46
CA GLY A 135 -12.41 12.79 7.91
C GLY A 135 -13.01 11.64 8.72
N ILE A 136 -14.10 11.04 8.24
CA ILE A 136 -14.71 9.86 8.88
C ILE A 136 -13.75 8.68 8.89
N VAL A 137 -13.13 8.38 7.74
CA VAL A 137 -12.18 7.26 7.61
C VAL A 137 -10.94 7.49 8.46
N MET A 138 -10.37 8.71 8.42
CA MET A 138 -9.20 9.06 9.24
C MET A 138 -9.49 8.94 10.74
N LYS A 139 -10.64 9.45 11.21
CA LYS A 139 -11.06 9.32 12.62
C LYS A 139 -11.28 7.85 13.01
N TRP A 140 -11.91 7.08 12.13
CA TRP A 140 -12.14 5.65 12.35
C TRP A 140 -10.82 4.86 12.44
N GLY A 141 -9.85 5.21 11.59
CA GLY A 141 -8.50 4.64 11.56
C GLY A 141 -7.70 4.99 12.81
N LYS A 142 -7.72 6.27 13.23
CA LYS A 142 -7.07 6.74 14.46
C LYS A 142 -7.56 5.99 15.69
N ALA A 143 -8.88 5.80 15.81
CA ALA A 143 -9.48 5.07 16.93
C ALA A 143 -9.05 3.58 17.01
N ARG A 144 -8.43 3.04 15.96
CA ARG A 144 -7.98 1.64 15.85
C ARG A 144 -6.46 1.51 15.74
N GLY A 145 -5.72 2.62 15.82
CA GLY A 145 -4.26 2.64 15.73
C GLY A 145 -3.70 2.49 14.31
N PHE A 146 -4.53 2.62 13.27
CA PHE A 146 -4.06 2.63 11.88
C PHE A 146 -3.49 3.97 11.42
N VAL A 147 -3.79 5.04 12.17
CA VAL A 147 -3.37 6.42 11.91
C VAL A 147 -2.92 7.00 13.25
N LYS A 148 -1.81 7.74 13.26
CA LYS A 148 -1.23 8.36 14.46
C LYS A 148 -1.64 9.82 14.63
N ILE A 149 -1.80 10.56 13.53
CA ILE A 149 -2.03 12.02 13.55
C ILE A 149 -3.28 12.41 14.34
#